data_AF-A0A497JXK8-F1
#
_entry.id   AF-A0A497JXK8-F1
#
_cell.length_a   1.000
_cell.length_b   1.000
_cell.length_c   1.000
_cell.angle_alpha   90.00
_cell.angle_beta   90.00
_cell.angle_gamma   90.00
#
_symmetry.space_group_name_H-M   'P 1'
#
loop_
_entity.id
_entity.type
_entity.pdbx_description
1 polymer ?
#
loop_
_entity_poly.entity_id
_entity_poly.type
_entity_poly.pdbx_seq_one_letter_code
_entity_poly.pdbx_strand_id
1 'polypeptide(L)'
;MADCDLCGVSRPTLCPIKVFMPKFGKTYPTGTWKGLCESCTAHLHEANEAREAITAKKCNLCGIKDVPLYRATINKPNFEQPYSTEETRHICEACLTATEEVYKKHEERILGED
;
A
#
# COMPACT_ATOMS: atom_id res chain seq x y z
N MET A 1 14.47 -10.16 6.92
CA MET A 1 13.95 -9.53 5.68
C MET A 1 12.47 -9.84 5.61
N ALA A 2 11.68 -8.89 5.11
CA ALA A 2 10.24 -9.04 4.94
C ALA A 2 9.85 -8.57 3.54
N ASP A 3 8.82 -9.20 2.97
CA ASP A 3 8.39 -8.90 1.61
C ASP A 3 7.27 -7.85 1.63
N CYS A 4 7.34 -6.89 0.72
CA CYS A 4 6.31 -5.88 0.54
C CYS A 4 4.99 -6.54 0.13
N ASP A 5 3.91 -6.26 0.86
CA ASP A 5 2.58 -6.82 0.61
C ASP A 5 1.95 -6.39 -0.73
N LEU A 6 2.54 -5.41 -1.43
CA LEU A 6 2.07 -4.94 -2.75
C LEU A 6 2.93 -5.43 -3.92
N CYS A 7 4.23 -5.10 -3.93
CA CYS A 7 5.13 -5.42 -5.04
C CYS A 7 5.97 -6.69 -4.81
N GLY A 8 5.97 -7.26 -3.60
CA GLY A 8 6.73 -8.46 -3.27
C GLY A 8 8.25 -8.27 -3.16
N VAL A 9 8.75 -7.03 -3.23
CA VAL A 9 10.18 -6.78 -3.02
C VAL A 9 10.55 -7.09 -1.57
N SER A 10 11.65 -7.81 -1.37
CA SER A 10 12.17 -8.08 -0.04
C SER A 10 13.06 -6.93 0.44
N ARG A 11 12.76 -6.37 1.61
CA ARG A 11 13.55 -5.30 2.23
C ARG A 11 13.93 -5.66 3.67
N PRO A 12 15.00 -5.07 4.21
CA PRO A 12 15.35 -5.21 5.63
C PRO A 12 14.26 -4.63 6.54
N THR A 13 13.70 -3.49 6.13
CA THR A 13 12.67 -2.73 6.82
C THR A 13 11.52 -2.45 5.87
N LEU A 14 10.30 -2.39 6.41
CA LEU A 14 9.08 -2.01 5.69
C LEU A 14 8.32 -0.98 6.53
N CYS A 15 7.54 -0.14 5.87
CA CYS A 15 6.59 0.79 6.46
C CYS A 15 5.35 0.01 6.95
N PRO A 16 5.11 -0.09 8.27
CA PRO A 16 3.99 -0.83 8.81
C PRO A 16 2.71 0.02 8.72
N ILE A 17 1.74 -0.44 7.93
CA ILE A 17 0.42 0.18 7.83
C ILE A 17 -0.61 -0.70 8.54
N LYS A 18 -1.56 -0.08 9.24
CA LYS A 18 -2.64 -0.80 9.90
C LYS A 18 -3.88 -0.80 9.00
N VAL A 19 -4.33 -1.98 8.58
CA VAL A 19 -5.48 -2.12 7.68
C VAL A 19 -6.53 -3.05 8.25
N PHE A 20 -7.81 -2.76 8.00
CA PHE A 20 -8.90 -3.65 8.38
C PHE A 20 -9.12 -4.74 7.33
N MET A 21 -8.76 -5.98 7.64
CA MET A 21 -8.97 -7.12 6.75
C MET A 21 -10.26 -7.87 7.14
N PRO A 22 -11.32 -7.84 6.31
CA PRO A 22 -12.61 -8.45 6.68
C PRO A 22 -12.50 -9.96 6.97
N LYS A 23 -11.61 -10.67 6.25
CA LYS A 23 -11.32 -12.09 6.47
C LYS A 23 -10.91 -12.40 7.92
N PHE A 24 -10.26 -11.43 8.57
CA PHE A 24 -9.68 -11.57 9.89
C PHE A 24 -10.42 -10.78 10.97
N GLY A 25 -11.53 -10.12 10.64
CA GLY A 25 -12.21 -9.19 11.55
C GLY A 25 -12.68 -9.79 12.88
N LYS A 26 -12.93 -11.12 12.93
CA LYS A 26 -13.28 -11.81 14.18
C LYS A 26 -12.10 -11.98 15.13
N THR A 27 -10.90 -12.21 14.59
CA THR A 27 -9.69 -12.46 15.38
C THR A 27 -8.92 -11.16 15.64
N TYR A 28 -8.96 -10.24 14.67
CA TYR A 28 -8.26 -8.96 14.70
C TYR A 28 -9.25 -7.82 14.43
N PRO A 29 -10.14 -7.51 15.39
CA PRO A 29 -11.19 -6.50 15.21
C PRO A 29 -10.63 -5.10 15.01
N THR A 30 -9.43 -4.82 15.54
CA THR A 30 -8.74 -3.54 15.36
C THR A 30 -7.98 -3.43 14.05
N GLY A 31 -8.03 -4.44 13.19
CA GLY A 31 -7.22 -4.54 11.97
C GLY A 31 -5.90 -5.30 12.15
N THR A 32 -5.21 -5.49 11.03
CA THR A 32 -3.97 -6.26 10.88
C THR A 32 -2.88 -5.37 10.30
N TRP A 33 -1.63 -5.64 10.65
CA TRP A 33 -0.48 -4.93 10.10
C TRP A 33 -0.08 -5.50 8.73
N LYS A 34 0.20 -4.60 7.80
CA LYS A 34 0.78 -4.89 6.48
C LYS A 34 2.09 -4.12 6.34
N GLY A 35 3.06 -4.70 5.66
CA GLY A 35 4.36 -4.09 5.41
C GLY A 35 4.48 -3.64 3.97
N LEU A 36 4.67 -2.34 3.75
CA LEU A 36 4.93 -1.79 2.41
C LEU A 36 6.37 -1.28 2.31
N CYS A 37 7.00 -1.43 1.15
CA CYS A 37 8.26 -0.74 0.89
C CYS A 37 8.02 0.75 0.63
N GLU A 38 9.08 1.54 0.76
CA GLU A 38 9.08 3.01 0.66
C GLU A 38 8.50 3.48 -0.69
N SER A 39 8.88 2.80 -1.78
CA SER A 39 8.35 3.11 -3.11
C SER A 39 6.85 2.82 -3.23
N CYS A 40 6.35 1.72 -2.64
CA CYS A 40 4.91 1.45 -2.66
C CYS A 40 4.12 2.44 -1.81
N THR A 41 4.67 2.89 -0.67
CA THR A 41 4.04 3.96 0.11
C THR A 41 3.98 5.27 -0.66
N ALA A 42 5.02 5.64 -1.41
CA ALA A 42 5.03 6.83 -2.26
C ALA A 42 3.99 6.75 -3.39
N HIS A 43 3.93 5.64 -4.14
CA HIS A 43 2.90 5.47 -5.17
C HIS A 43 1.47 5.50 -4.61
N LEU A 44 1.26 5.01 -3.38
CA LEU A 44 -0.06 5.11 -2.73
C LEU A 44 -0.36 6.54 -2.25
N HIS A 45 0.65 7.31 -1.85
CA HIS A 45 0.49 8.74 -1.56
C HIS A 45 0.05 9.50 -2.82
N GLU A 46 0.74 9.31 -3.95
CA GLU A 46 0.35 9.90 -5.24
C GLU A 46 -1.09 9.51 -5.65
N ALA A 47 -1.45 8.23 -5.49
CA ALA A 47 -2.82 7.75 -5.74
C ALA A 47 -3.85 8.38 -4.80
N ASN A 48 -3.47 8.68 -3.55
CA ASN A 48 -4.32 9.34 -2.57
C ASN A 48 -4.56 10.81 -2.92
N GLU A 49 -3.61 11.48 -3.56
CA GLU A 49 -3.77 12.84 -4.07
C GLU A 49 -4.61 12.86 -5.36
N ALA A 50 -4.33 11.94 -6.29
CA ALA A 50 -5.02 11.89 -7.58
C ALA A 50 -6.49 11.44 -7.47
N ARG A 51 -6.80 10.55 -6.52
CA ARG A 51 -8.16 9.99 -6.30
C ARG A 51 -8.86 9.50 -7.56
N GLU A 52 -8.10 8.89 -8.48
CA GLU A 52 -8.65 8.31 -9.70
C GLU A 52 -9.50 7.06 -9.39
N ALA A 53 -10.82 7.20 -9.47
CA ALA A 53 -11.74 6.10 -9.23
C ALA A 53 -11.61 5.00 -10.30
N ILE A 54 -11.68 3.73 -9.89
CA ILE A 54 -11.62 2.58 -10.79
C ILE A 54 -12.66 1.53 -10.40
N THR A 55 -13.26 0.90 -11.42
CA THR A 55 -14.19 -0.20 -11.21
C THR A 55 -13.42 -1.50 -10.99
N ALA A 56 -13.33 -1.94 -9.74
CA ALA A 56 -12.71 -3.21 -9.36
C ALA A 56 -13.51 -3.89 -8.24
N LYS A 57 -13.28 -5.20 -8.06
CA LYS A 57 -14.09 -6.04 -7.14
C LYS A 57 -13.57 -6.08 -5.70
N LYS A 58 -12.29 -5.76 -5.49
CA LYS A 58 -11.64 -5.88 -4.17
C LYS A 58 -10.44 -4.95 -4.03
N CYS A 59 -10.22 -4.46 -2.82
CA CYS A 59 -8.98 -3.81 -2.44
C CYS A 59 -7.83 -4.82 -2.46
N ASN A 60 -6.72 -4.48 -3.12
CA ASN A 60 -5.53 -5.33 -3.20
C ASN A 60 -4.76 -5.42 -1.88
N LEU A 61 -5.00 -4.50 -0.93
CA LEU A 61 -4.27 -4.43 0.33
C LEU A 61 -5.00 -5.11 1.49
N CYS A 62 -6.24 -4.69 1.75
CA CYS A 62 -7.03 -5.24 2.87
C CYS A 62 -8.05 -6.31 2.45
N GLY A 63 -8.36 -6.43 1.16
CA GLY A 63 -9.30 -7.42 0.62
C GLY A 63 -10.78 -7.08 0.81
N ILE A 64 -11.14 -5.87 1.27
CA ILE A 64 -12.54 -5.41 1.31
C ILE A 64 -13.13 -5.35 -0.10
N LYS A 65 -14.43 -5.59 -0.20
CA LYS A 65 -15.21 -5.62 -1.45
C LYS A 65 -16.32 -4.58 -1.40
N ASP A 66 -16.88 -4.25 -2.55
CA ASP A 66 -18.09 -3.42 -2.69
C ASP A 66 -17.97 -2.02 -2.07
N VAL A 67 -16.76 -1.44 -2.13
CA VAL A 67 -16.45 -0.05 -1.71
C VAL A 67 -15.79 0.71 -2.87
N PRO A 68 -15.78 2.05 -2.85
CA PRO A 68 -15.00 2.84 -3.80
C PRO A 68 -13.52 2.43 -3.77
N LEU A 69 -12.97 2.19 -4.96
CA LEU A 69 -11.57 1.83 -5.17
C LEU A 69 -10.91 2.86 -6.08
N TYR A 70 -9.64 3.09 -5.83
CA TYR A 70 -8.81 4.04 -6.54
C TYR A 70 -7.65 3.32 -7.21
N ARG A 71 -7.25 3.84 -8.37
CA ARG A 71 -6.09 3.37 -9.12
C ARG A 71 -4.81 3.79 -8.39
N ALA A 72 -3.92 2.83 -8.18
CA ALA A 72 -2.53 3.07 -7.82
C ALA A 72 -1.62 2.28 -8.75
N THR A 73 -0.68 2.95 -9.41
CA THR A 73 0.31 2.30 -10.28
C THR A 73 1.55 1.99 -9.46
N ILE A 74 1.95 0.72 -9.40
CA ILE A 74 3.17 0.30 -8.70
C ILE A 74 4.15 -0.33 -9.67
N ASN A 75 5.43 -0.27 -9.30
CA ASN A 75 6.49 -0.99 -9.99
C ASN A 75 6.80 -2.31 -9.28
N LYS A 76 6.52 -3.43 -9.95
CA LYS A 76 6.87 -4.77 -9.46
C LYS A 76 8.20 -5.21 -10.06
N PRO A 77 9.22 -5.53 -9.25
CA PRO A 77 10.49 -6.03 -9.76
C PRO A 77 10.30 -7.38 -10.48
N ASN A 78 11.04 -7.57 -11.56
CA ASN A 78 11.08 -8.82 -12.32
C ASN A 78 12.54 -9.14 -12.74
N PHE A 79 12.74 -10.25 -13.44
CA PHE A 79 14.08 -10.72 -13.84
C PHE A 79 14.46 -10.41 -15.30
N GLU A 80 13.61 -9.70 -16.04
CA GLU A 80 13.78 -9.45 -17.48
C GLU A 80 13.80 -7.96 -17.75
N GLN A 81 14.67 -7.46 -18.64
CA GLN A 81 14.67 -6.03 -18.99
C GLN A 81 13.24 -5.58 -19.38
N PRO A 82 12.68 -4.51 -18.76
CA PRO A 82 13.35 -3.42 -18.02
C PRO A 82 13.56 -3.63 -16.50
N TYR A 83 13.52 -4.87 -16.00
CA TYR A 83 13.69 -5.30 -14.59
C TYR A 83 12.56 -4.86 -13.63
N SER A 84 11.54 -4.21 -14.16
CA SER A 84 10.28 -3.96 -13.48
C SER A 84 9.10 -4.03 -14.46
N THR A 85 7.92 -4.30 -13.92
CA THR A 85 6.65 -4.21 -14.63
C THR A 85 5.72 -3.30 -13.85
N GLU A 86 5.12 -2.34 -14.55
CA GLU A 86 4.06 -1.53 -13.98
C GLU A 86 2.80 -2.38 -13.82
N GLU A 87 2.27 -2.39 -12.60
CA GLU A 87 1.01 -3.06 -12.28
C GLU A 87 0.03 -2.06 -11.67
N THR A 88 -1.20 -2.06 -12.16
CA THR A 88 -2.30 -1.33 -11.52
C THR A 88 -2.82 -2.12 -10.33
N ARG A 89 -2.89 -1.45 -9.18
CA ARG A 89 -3.53 -1.93 -7.95
C ARG A 89 -4.75 -1.07 -7.63
N HIS A 90 -5.74 -1.71 -7.03
CA HIS A 90 -7.00 -1.10 -6.63
C HIS A 90 -7.02 -0.99 -5.11
N ILE A 91 -7.05 0.24 -4.59
CA ILE A 91 -6.92 0.48 -3.16
C ILE A 91 -8.17 1.21 -2.68
N CYS A 92 -8.73 0.78 -1.56
CA CYS A 92 -9.86 1.48 -0.96
C CYS A 92 -9.41 2.74 -0.21
N GLU A 93 -10.33 3.67 -0.01
CA GLU A 93 -10.10 4.92 0.72
C GLU A 93 -9.39 4.71 2.06
N ALA A 94 -9.90 3.80 2.90
CA ALA A 94 -9.32 3.56 4.22
C ALA A 94 -7.84 3.10 4.17
N CYS A 95 -7.46 2.34 3.13
CA CYS A 95 -6.07 1.93 2.94
C CYS A 95 -5.18 3.06 2.44
N LEU A 96 -5.70 3.95 1.58
CA LEU A 96 -4.98 5.14 1.16
C LEU A 96 -4.71 6.07 2.35
N THR A 97 -5.74 6.38 3.14
CA THR A 97 -5.61 7.22 4.33
C THR A 97 -4.64 6.63 5.35
N ALA A 98 -4.72 5.32 5.62
CA ALA A 98 -3.77 4.67 6.53
C ALA A 98 -2.33 4.70 6.00
N THR A 99 -2.14 4.65 4.68
CA THR A 99 -0.82 4.76 4.07
C THR A 99 -0.28 6.19 4.14
N GLU A 100 -1.14 7.18 3.91
CA GLU A 100 -0.82 8.61 3.99
C GLU A 100 -0.24 9.01 5.36
N GLU A 101 -0.84 8.52 6.45
CA GLU A 101 -0.33 8.78 7.81
C GLU A 101 1.07 8.22 8.03
N VAL A 102 1.38 7.07 7.43
CA VAL A 102 2.68 6.41 7.56
C VAL A 102 3.71 7.07 6.65
N TYR A 103 3.30 7.45 5.44
CA TYR A 103 4.15 8.19 4.50
C TYR A 103 4.62 9.51 5.11
N LYS A 104 3.70 10.33 5.65
CA LYS A 104 4.05 11.60 6.31
C LYS A 104 5.03 11.42 7.46
N LYS A 105 4.78 10.45 8.35
CA LYS A 105 5.69 10.15 9.46
C LYS A 105 7.06 9.70 9.00
N HIS A 106 7.14 8.99 7.88
CA HIS A 106 8.40 8.56 7.30
C HIS A 106 9.18 9.76 6.73
N GLU A 107 8.52 10.62 5.96
CA GLU A 107 9.10 11.87 5.43
C GLU A 107 9.57 12.81 6.54
N GLU A 108 8.75 13.02 7.58
CA GLU A 108 9.12 13.83 8.75
C GLU A 108 10.37 13.29 9.46
N ARG A 109 10.53 11.97 9.52
CA ARG A 109 11.70 11.34 10.14
C ARG A 109 12.96 11.51 9.32
N ILE A 110 12.86 11.48 7.98
CA ILE A 110 13.99 11.69 7.08
C ILE A 110 14.41 13.17 7.07
N LEU A 111 13.43 14.10 7.10
CA LEU A 111 13.69 15.55 7.05
C LEU A 111 14.07 16.15 8.42
N GLY A 112 13.72 15.50 9.52
CA GLY A 112 13.99 15.95 10.89
C GLY A 112 15.29 15.43 11.51
N GLU A 113 16.20 14.88 10.71
CA GLU A 113 17.57 14.53 11.12
C GLU A 113 18.47 15.78 11.01
N ASP A 114 18.33 16.71 11.96
CA ASP A 114 19.29 17.79 12.28
C ASP A 114 20.09 17.44 13.55
#